data_AF-A0A2M8KMT0-F1
#
_entry.id   AF-A0A2M8KMT0-F1
#
_cell.length_a   1.000
_cell.length_b   1.000
_cell.length_c   1.000
_cell.angle_alpha   90.00
_cell.angle_beta   90.00
_cell.angle_gamma   90.00
#
_symmetry.space_group_name_H-M   'P 1'
#
loop_
_entity.id
_entity.type
_entity.pdbx_description
1 polymer ?
#
loop_
_entity_poly.entity_id
_entity_poly.type
_entity_poly.pdbx_seq_one_letter_code
_entity_poly.pdbx_strand_id
1 'polypeptide(L)'
;MVDAAEPAPLPQPPEIKPKTHLVDLLTPKEKNNQNPIDYLVVCGQGPVLDKDTLDKPDSSKKDVEVTPISWMKTIARAAGELKLTGGVKKIVLTGGKTGGEQTKSEAELMKDILVSEYYVPEIDIIVEDTAANTLQNFAFSLNKIDSLTAGQEKSASIGLLGADFHLARIRQLAELFGVKTNQAFSAEQIFNLIADRADDQELKQLIRSRINPNEDLSAGEKIDWQVFQALSSEEKARQQSKSAMMAPTHFEKQLGKEGRGIKERMLDENWFSYGLVDVPKYWIGYLGYLTDNNRLMTILKTINTSSPETLKEVGIDLDQTPETIKQELLLYAKEKRTGPPEFDFARTDWPASARDKLQKIVDNRKSKQSF
;
A
#
# COMPACT_ATOMS: atom_id res chain seq x y z
N MET A 1 29.27 -38.08 23.06
CA MET A 1 28.17 -37.26 22.54
C MET A 1 28.59 -35.83 22.75
N VAL A 2 28.96 -35.13 21.68
CA VAL A 2 29.33 -33.72 21.74
C VAL A 2 28.02 -32.98 21.52
N ASP A 3 27.54 -32.26 22.53
CA ASP A 3 26.39 -31.38 22.39
C ASP A 3 26.70 -30.37 21.29
N ALA A 4 25.96 -30.47 20.19
CA ALA A 4 25.98 -29.45 19.16
C ALA A 4 25.34 -28.20 19.77
N ALA A 5 26.15 -27.21 20.10
CA ALA A 5 25.68 -25.91 20.55
C ALA A 5 24.69 -25.36 19.51
N GLU A 6 23.52 -24.91 19.97
CA GLU A 6 22.55 -24.27 19.09
C GLU A 6 23.22 -23.06 18.40
N PRO A 7 23.04 -22.92 17.07
CA PRO A 7 23.59 -21.77 16.35
C PRO A 7 22.99 -20.48 16.92
N ALA A 8 23.85 -19.49 17.18
CA ALA A 8 23.42 -18.19 17.65
C ALA A 8 22.38 -17.59 16.68
N PRO A 9 21.31 -16.95 17.19
CA PRO A 9 20.32 -16.30 16.34
C PRO A 9 20.98 -15.22 15.49
N LEU A 10 20.60 -15.16 14.22
CA LEU A 10 21.11 -14.16 13.30
C LEU A 10 20.76 -12.75 13.81
N PRO A 11 21.66 -11.76 13.67
CA PRO A 11 21.36 -10.39 14.05
C PRO A 11 20.13 -9.90 13.27
N GLN A 12 19.23 -9.16 13.92
CA GLN A 12 18.09 -8.55 13.25
C GLN A 12 18.55 -7.29 12.51
N PRO A 13 17.93 -6.94 11.36
CA PRO A 13 18.30 -5.72 10.65
C PRO A 13 17.96 -4.49 11.50
N PRO A 14 18.76 -3.42 11.46
CA PRO A 14 18.51 -2.21 12.23
C PRO A 14 17.13 -1.63 11.89
N GLU A 15 16.34 -1.36 12.91
CA GLU A 15 14.97 -0.88 12.75
C GLU A 15 14.91 0.63 12.45
N ILE A 16 14.06 1.05 11.50
CA ILE A 16 13.72 2.47 11.36
C ILE A 16 12.87 2.86 12.58
N LYS A 17 13.49 3.59 13.49
CA LYS A 17 12.87 4.20 14.66
C LYS A 17 13.58 5.53 14.91
N PRO A 18 12.88 6.67 14.82
CA PRO A 18 13.52 7.96 15.04
C PRO A 18 13.90 8.12 16.52
N LYS A 19 15.01 8.80 16.78
CA LYS A 19 15.45 9.14 18.15
C LYS A 19 14.61 10.27 18.76
N THR A 20 14.00 11.11 17.92
CA THR A 20 13.17 12.26 18.29
C THR A 20 11.85 12.19 17.53
N HIS A 21 10.74 12.46 18.21
CA HIS A 21 9.42 12.45 17.58
C HIS A 21 9.19 13.71 16.75
N LEU A 22 8.39 13.59 15.68
CA LEU A 22 8.06 14.71 14.80
C LEU A 22 7.41 15.86 15.56
N VAL A 23 6.56 15.56 16.55
CA VAL A 23 5.86 16.56 17.37
C VAL A 23 6.82 17.49 18.13
N ASP A 24 8.00 17.01 18.49
CA ASP A 24 9.03 17.80 19.19
C ASP A 24 9.77 18.74 18.23
N LEU A 25 9.75 18.43 16.94
CA LEU A 25 10.40 19.17 15.85
C LEU A 25 9.47 20.17 15.15
N LEU A 26 8.21 20.26 15.59
CA LEU A 26 7.24 21.23 15.07
C LEU A 26 7.38 22.58 15.78
N THR A 27 7.38 23.65 14.99
CA THR A 27 7.28 25.02 15.53
C THR A 27 5.89 25.27 16.14
N PRO A 28 5.74 26.23 17.06
CA PRO A 28 4.42 26.58 17.63
C PRO A 28 3.38 26.94 16.56
N LYS A 29 3.81 27.61 15.48
CA LYS A 29 2.94 27.97 14.36
C LYS A 29 2.43 26.72 13.62
N GLU A 30 3.29 25.74 13.41
CA GLU A 30 2.90 24.48 12.75
C GLU A 30 1.95 23.65 13.63
N LYS A 31 2.16 23.63 14.96
CA LYS A 31 1.24 22.98 15.91
C LYS A 31 -0.15 23.62 15.89
N ASN A 32 -0.21 24.94 15.79
CA ASN A 32 -1.47 25.69 15.85
C ASN A 32 -2.24 25.76 14.52
N ASN A 33 -1.60 25.45 13.38
CA ASN A 33 -2.18 25.58 12.05
C ASN A 33 -2.54 24.23 11.41
N GLN A 34 -2.77 23.20 12.23
CA GLN A 34 -3.15 21.89 11.73
C GLN A 34 -4.65 21.84 11.46
N ASN A 35 -5.01 21.50 10.22
CA ASN A 35 -6.34 20.98 9.91
C ASN A 35 -6.23 19.46 9.93
N PRO A 36 -6.59 18.80 11.04
CA PRO A 36 -6.36 17.38 11.20
C PRO A 36 -7.21 16.57 10.23
N ILE A 37 -6.60 15.50 9.71
CA ILE A 37 -7.28 14.48 8.91
C ILE A 37 -8.22 13.72 9.84
N ASP A 38 -9.47 13.53 9.45
CA ASP A 38 -10.45 12.82 10.27
C ASP A 38 -10.09 11.32 10.37
N TYR A 39 -9.74 10.70 9.24
CA TYR A 39 -9.36 9.29 9.16
C TYR A 39 -8.09 9.10 8.32
N LEU A 40 -7.05 8.51 8.90
CA LEU A 40 -5.87 8.05 8.15
C LEU A 40 -6.00 6.55 7.87
N VAL A 41 -6.19 6.16 6.61
CA VAL A 41 -6.16 4.75 6.20
C VAL A 41 -4.71 4.31 6.03
N VAL A 42 -4.30 3.32 6.81
CA VAL A 42 -2.95 2.78 6.87
C VAL A 42 -2.96 1.39 6.25
N CYS A 43 -2.37 1.29 5.06
CA CYS A 43 -2.26 0.03 4.34
C CYS A 43 -1.04 -0.75 4.84
N GLY A 44 -1.28 -1.90 5.47
CA GLY A 44 -0.23 -2.85 5.81
C GLY A 44 0.48 -3.40 4.57
N GLN A 45 1.61 -4.06 4.80
CA GLN A 45 2.32 -4.83 3.80
C GLN A 45 2.62 -6.22 4.37
N GLY A 46 2.18 -7.26 3.67
CA GLY A 46 2.49 -8.65 4.02
C GLY A 46 3.95 -9.03 3.72
N PRO A 47 4.46 -10.15 4.27
CA PRO A 47 3.70 -11.17 4.99
C PRO A 47 4.01 -11.21 6.49
N VAL A 48 3.01 -11.62 7.28
CA VAL A 48 3.28 -12.59 8.34
C VAL A 48 3.69 -13.87 7.61
N LEU A 49 5.00 -14.13 7.49
CA LEU A 49 5.65 -15.28 6.82
C LEU A 49 4.71 -16.27 6.11
N ASP A 50 4.61 -16.17 4.78
CA ASP A 50 3.81 -17.08 3.94
C ASP A 50 4.53 -18.44 3.75
N LYS A 51 3.76 -19.52 3.59
CA LYS A 51 4.21 -20.89 3.24
C LYS A 51 5.13 -20.93 2.03
N ASP A 52 4.99 -20.00 1.09
CA ASP A 52 5.81 -19.93 -0.13
C ASP A 52 7.13 -19.13 0.04
N THR A 53 7.29 -18.40 1.15
CA THR A 53 8.53 -17.66 1.50
C THR A 53 9.32 -18.31 2.63
N LEU A 54 8.79 -19.38 3.22
CA LEU A 54 9.55 -20.28 4.07
C LEU A 54 10.33 -21.26 3.17
N ASP A 55 11.62 -21.01 2.95
CA ASP A 55 12.56 -22.13 2.89
C ASP A 55 12.34 -22.88 4.22
N LYS A 56 11.69 -24.05 4.16
CA LYS A 56 11.45 -24.89 5.35
C LYS A 56 12.77 -24.93 6.12
N PRO A 57 12.85 -24.38 7.35
CA PRO A 57 14.02 -24.66 8.15
C PRO A 57 14.06 -26.18 8.30
N ASP A 58 15.23 -26.78 8.06
CA ASP A 58 15.47 -28.22 8.17
C ASP A 58 15.42 -28.69 9.64
N SER A 59 14.45 -28.21 10.40
CA SER A 59 14.29 -28.53 11.80
C SER A 59 12.81 -28.50 12.17
N SER A 60 12.43 -29.56 12.87
CA SER A 60 11.18 -29.95 13.51
C SER A 60 10.46 -28.91 14.40
N LYS A 61 10.67 -27.59 14.27
CA LYS A 61 10.00 -26.58 15.10
C LYS A 61 8.59 -26.27 14.56
N LYS A 62 7.58 -26.50 15.40
CA LYS A 62 6.15 -26.28 15.11
C LYS A 62 5.63 -24.87 15.41
N ASP A 63 6.43 -24.03 16.08
CA ASP A 63 5.98 -22.72 16.56
C ASP A 63 6.88 -21.63 15.96
N VAL A 64 6.46 -21.04 14.84
CA VAL A 64 7.06 -19.81 14.30
C VAL A 64 6.25 -18.63 14.86
N GLU A 65 6.89 -17.81 15.69
CA GLU A 65 6.25 -16.63 16.27
C GLU A 65 5.96 -15.58 15.18
N VAL A 66 4.69 -15.21 15.08
CA VAL A 66 4.21 -14.20 14.15
C VAL A 66 4.75 -12.84 14.57
N THR A 67 5.73 -12.34 13.81
CA THR A 67 6.37 -11.06 14.10
C THR A 67 6.09 -10.08 12.94
N PRO A 68 5.72 -8.82 13.22
CA PRO A 68 5.53 -7.84 12.15
C PRO A 68 6.85 -7.60 11.42
N ILE A 69 6.80 -7.62 10.09
CA ILE A 69 7.96 -7.35 9.25
C ILE A 69 8.38 -5.88 9.35
N SER A 70 9.62 -5.62 8.94
CA SER A 70 10.24 -4.30 8.99
C SER A 70 9.43 -3.20 8.30
N TRP A 71 8.81 -3.50 7.14
CA TRP A 71 7.96 -2.56 6.41
C TRP A 71 6.69 -2.21 7.18
N MET A 72 5.97 -3.21 7.69
CA MET A 72 4.79 -3.03 8.52
C MET A 72 5.10 -2.20 9.77
N LYS A 73 6.22 -2.50 10.45
CA LYS A 73 6.70 -1.69 11.58
C LYS A 73 6.91 -0.23 11.18
N THR A 74 7.57 0.00 10.05
CA THR A 74 7.87 1.34 9.54
C THR A 74 6.58 2.12 9.25
N ILE A 75 5.60 1.50 8.59
CA ILE A 75 4.30 2.10 8.29
C ILE A 75 3.52 2.43 9.56
N ALA A 76 3.41 1.47 10.51
CA ALA A 76 2.71 1.69 11.77
C ALA A 76 3.36 2.81 12.60
N ARG A 77 4.70 2.86 12.66
CA ARG A 77 5.43 3.92 13.35
C ARG A 77 5.20 5.29 12.71
N ALA A 78 5.18 5.39 11.38
CA ALA A 78 4.85 6.63 10.68
C ALA A 78 3.42 7.11 10.98
N ALA A 79 2.45 6.19 11.10
CA ALA A 79 1.09 6.53 11.55
C ALA A 79 1.09 7.07 12.99
N GLY A 80 1.87 6.46 13.88
CA GLY A 80 2.07 6.91 15.25
C GLY A 80 2.64 8.32 15.33
N GLU A 81 3.68 8.62 14.55
CA GLU A 81 4.27 9.96 14.44
C GLU A 81 3.22 11.00 14.00
N LEU A 82 2.46 10.71 12.94
CA LEU A 82 1.40 11.61 12.47
C LEU A 82 0.32 11.82 13.55
N LYS A 83 -0.04 10.78 14.31
CA LYS A 83 -1.01 10.89 15.41
C LYS A 83 -0.51 11.74 16.56
N LEU A 84 0.75 11.59 16.98
CA LEU A 84 1.38 12.40 18.04
C LEU A 84 1.40 13.89 17.69
N THR A 85 1.56 14.23 16.40
CA THR A 85 1.55 15.65 15.99
C THR A 85 0.21 16.35 16.18
N GLY A 86 -0.88 15.60 16.34
CA GLY A 86 -2.25 16.11 16.29
C GLY A 86 -2.84 16.16 14.88
N GLY A 87 -2.06 15.82 13.85
CA GLY A 87 -2.46 15.93 12.45
C GLY A 87 -3.50 14.89 11.99
N VAL A 88 -3.81 13.90 12.82
CA VAL A 88 -4.74 12.80 12.53
C VAL A 88 -5.65 12.54 13.73
N LYS A 89 -6.97 12.50 13.51
CA LYS A 89 -7.96 12.19 14.56
C LYS A 89 -8.08 10.70 14.80
N LYS A 90 -8.36 9.90 13.76
CA LYS A 90 -8.48 8.44 13.87
C LYS A 90 -7.60 7.73 12.84
N ILE A 91 -7.05 6.58 13.23
CA ILE A 91 -6.28 5.71 12.36
C ILE A 91 -7.15 4.51 11.99
N VAL A 92 -7.25 4.19 10.70
CA VAL A 92 -7.88 2.98 10.18
C VAL A 92 -6.79 2.05 9.68
N LEU A 93 -6.57 0.96 10.38
CA LEU A 93 -5.59 -0.07 10.01
C LEU A 93 -6.29 -1.12 9.16
N THR A 94 -5.73 -1.45 7.99
CA THR A 94 -6.30 -2.47 7.09
C THR A 94 -5.27 -3.52 6.69
N GLY A 95 -5.72 -4.77 6.70
CA GLY A 95 -4.99 -5.94 6.26
C GLY A 95 -5.39 -7.16 7.08
N GLY A 96 -5.84 -8.22 6.39
CA GLY A 96 -6.34 -9.45 7.02
C GLY A 96 -5.24 -10.41 7.48
N LYS A 97 -5.64 -11.67 7.66
CA LYS A 97 -4.78 -12.75 8.17
C LYS A 97 -3.98 -13.42 7.05
N THR A 98 -2.83 -12.84 6.69
CA THR A 98 -1.94 -13.39 5.66
C THR A 98 -1.08 -14.57 6.15
N GLY A 99 -0.86 -14.70 7.46
CA GLY A 99 -0.10 -15.81 8.09
C GLY A 99 -0.91 -17.06 8.43
N GLY A 100 -2.19 -17.12 8.05
CA GLY A 100 -3.13 -18.20 8.40
C GLY A 100 -4.09 -17.86 9.55
N GLU A 101 -5.18 -18.62 9.68
CA GLU A 101 -6.32 -18.27 10.55
C GLU A 101 -5.99 -18.10 12.04
N GLN A 102 -4.97 -18.84 12.52
CA GLN A 102 -4.51 -18.84 13.91
C GLN A 102 -3.59 -17.65 14.24
N THR A 103 -3.25 -16.84 13.25
CA THR A 103 -2.34 -15.70 13.40
C THR A 103 -3.12 -14.40 13.50
N LYS A 104 -2.52 -13.41 14.18
CA LYS A 104 -3.00 -12.03 14.13
C LYS A 104 -2.96 -11.53 12.69
N SER A 105 -3.97 -10.76 12.32
CA SER A 105 -4.01 -10.01 11.06
C SER A 105 -2.93 -8.93 11.02
N GLU A 106 -2.61 -8.45 9.83
CA GLU A 106 -1.70 -7.32 9.64
C GLU A 106 -2.19 -6.07 10.38
N ALA A 107 -3.50 -5.81 10.35
CA ALA A 107 -4.10 -4.68 11.06
C ALA A 107 -3.95 -4.80 12.58
N GLU A 108 -4.11 -5.98 13.15
CA GLU A 108 -3.90 -6.22 14.60
C GLU A 108 -2.42 -6.04 14.99
N LEU A 109 -1.49 -6.50 14.16
CA LEU A 109 -0.06 -6.31 14.43
C LEU A 109 0.36 -4.83 14.37
N MET A 110 -0.19 -4.06 13.42
CA MET A 110 0.03 -2.61 13.40
C MET A 110 -0.59 -1.92 14.62
N LYS A 111 -1.75 -2.39 15.10
CA LYS A 111 -2.39 -1.86 16.32
C LYS A 111 -1.47 -2.06 17.53
N ASP A 112 -0.89 -3.24 17.69
CA ASP A 112 0.02 -3.54 18.80
C ASP A 112 1.17 -2.52 18.85
N ILE A 113 1.74 -2.16 17.70
CA ILE A 113 2.82 -1.17 17.59
C ILE A 113 2.35 0.23 18.01
N LEU A 114 1.18 0.67 17.52
CA LEU A 114 0.63 1.99 17.87
C LEU A 114 0.33 2.12 19.36
N VAL A 115 -0.22 1.07 19.98
CA VAL A 115 -0.56 1.06 21.41
C VAL A 115 0.70 0.97 22.27
N SER A 116 1.63 0.08 21.93
CA SER A 116 2.80 -0.19 22.77
C SER A 116 3.93 0.83 22.63
N GLU A 117 4.17 1.36 21.43
CA GLU A 117 5.29 2.28 21.18
C GLU A 117 4.88 3.75 21.19
N TYR A 118 3.64 4.07 20.77
CA TYR A 118 3.15 5.46 20.64
C TYR A 118 2.03 5.80 21.62
N TYR A 119 1.56 4.83 22.41
CA TYR A 119 0.49 5.00 23.39
C TYR A 119 -0.79 5.60 22.79
N VAL A 120 -1.08 5.29 21.52
CA VAL A 120 -2.30 5.77 20.87
C VAL A 120 -3.51 5.12 21.54
N PRO A 121 -4.51 5.90 22.00
CA PRO A 121 -5.71 5.34 22.61
C PRO A 121 -6.44 4.40 21.66
N GLU A 122 -6.86 3.23 22.13
CA GLU A 122 -7.54 2.25 21.27
C GLU A 122 -8.83 2.80 20.63
N ILE A 123 -9.50 3.75 21.28
CA ILE A 123 -10.70 4.41 20.72
C ILE A 123 -10.41 5.26 19.47
N ASP A 124 -9.14 5.60 19.24
CA ASP A 124 -8.68 6.33 18.07
C ASP A 124 -8.18 5.38 16.96
N ILE A 125 -8.19 4.07 17.20
CA ILE A 125 -7.75 3.04 16.25
C ILE A 125 -8.96 2.21 15.81
N ILE A 126 -9.17 2.14 14.50
CA ILE A 126 -10.18 1.30 13.85
C ILE A 126 -9.42 0.17 13.15
N VAL A 127 -9.81 -1.07 13.44
CA VAL A 127 -9.19 -2.26 12.85
C VAL A 127 -10.11 -2.85 11.79
N GLU A 128 -9.57 -3.07 10.60
CA GLU A 128 -10.16 -3.84 9.51
C GLU A 128 -9.24 -5.04 9.22
N ASP A 129 -9.63 -6.21 9.71
CA ASP A 129 -8.85 -7.45 9.75
C ASP A 129 -9.46 -8.57 8.89
N THR A 130 -10.45 -8.25 8.06
CA THR A 130 -11.29 -9.21 7.34
C THR A 130 -10.96 -9.32 5.86
N ALA A 131 -10.28 -8.33 5.30
CA ALA A 131 -9.96 -8.28 3.89
C ALA A 131 -8.91 -9.34 3.49
N ALA A 132 -9.19 -10.02 2.38
CA ALA A 132 -8.31 -11.04 1.81
C ALA A 132 -7.41 -10.51 0.68
N ASN A 133 -7.63 -9.26 0.25
CA ASN A 133 -6.82 -8.63 -0.80
C ASN A 133 -6.94 -7.10 -0.74
N THR A 134 -6.08 -6.42 -1.51
CA THR A 134 -5.98 -4.95 -1.53
C THR A 134 -7.28 -4.25 -1.93
N LEU A 135 -8.11 -4.84 -2.79
CA LEU A 135 -9.39 -4.25 -3.18
C LEU A 135 -10.41 -4.32 -2.04
N GLN A 136 -10.42 -5.43 -1.30
CA GLN A 136 -11.24 -5.58 -0.10
C GLN A 136 -10.74 -4.68 1.04
N ASN A 137 -9.43 -4.51 1.22
CA ASN A 137 -8.85 -3.60 2.22
C ASN A 137 -9.49 -2.21 2.09
N PHE A 138 -9.56 -1.69 0.86
CA PHE A 138 -10.19 -0.39 0.58
C PHE A 138 -11.69 -0.39 0.82
N ALA A 139 -12.44 -1.34 0.26
CA ALA A 139 -13.88 -1.39 0.42
C ALA A 139 -14.29 -1.46 1.90
N PHE A 140 -13.65 -2.36 2.67
CA PHE A 140 -13.97 -2.58 4.07
C PHE A 140 -13.52 -1.43 4.96
N SER A 141 -12.36 -0.81 4.69
CA SER A 141 -11.93 0.40 5.39
C SER A 141 -12.94 1.53 5.22
N LEU A 142 -13.44 1.73 4.00
CA LEU A 142 -14.43 2.76 3.71
C LEU A 142 -15.77 2.46 4.36
N ASN A 143 -16.22 1.20 4.39
CA ASN A 143 -17.43 0.83 5.11
C ASN A 143 -17.36 1.19 6.61
N LYS A 144 -16.19 1.00 7.25
CA LYS A 144 -15.99 1.41 8.65
C LYS A 144 -16.11 2.93 8.80
N ILE A 145 -15.48 3.70 7.91
CA ILE A 145 -15.52 5.17 7.92
C ILE A 145 -16.95 5.68 7.66
N ASP A 146 -17.61 5.17 6.62
CA ASP A 146 -18.96 5.58 6.23
C ASP A 146 -19.97 5.26 7.34
N SER A 147 -19.85 4.11 8.00
CA SER A 147 -20.68 3.77 9.17
C SER A 147 -20.52 4.77 10.33
N LEU A 148 -19.29 5.20 10.61
CA LEU A 148 -18.99 6.17 11.67
C LEU A 148 -19.36 7.62 11.30
N THR A 149 -19.59 7.89 10.03
CA THR A 149 -19.90 9.24 9.51
C THR A 149 -21.32 9.34 8.96
N ALA A 150 -22.10 8.26 9.07
CA ALA A 150 -23.49 8.21 8.64
C ALA A 150 -24.31 9.32 9.30
N GLY A 151 -25.00 10.12 8.48
CA GLY A 151 -25.82 11.25 8.93
C GLY A 151 -25.06 12.53 9.24
N GLN A 152 -23.74 12.57 9.05
CA GLN A 152 -22.98 13.83 9.16
C GLN A 152 -23.17 14.69 7.91
N GLU A 153 -23.38 16.00 8.09
CA GLU A 153 -23.57 16.95 6.98
C GLU A 153 -22.29 17.14 6.14
N LYS A 154 -21.11 17.00 6.77
CA LYS A 154 -19.82 17.17 6.12
C LYS A 154 -19.13 15.83 5.93
N SER A 155 -18.67 15.57 4.70
CA SER A 155 -17.83 14.40 4.42
C SER A 155 -16.52 14.46 5.21
N ALA A 156 -16.16 13.35 5.83
CA ALA A 156 -14.91 13.23 6.55
C ALA A 156 -13.70 13.29 5.61
N SER A 157 -12.65 13.97 6.06
CA SER A 157 -11.36 13.99 5.37
C SER A 157 -10.63 12.66 5.58
N ILE A 158 -10.18 12.06 4.47
CA ILE A 158 -9.50 10.77 4.47
C ILE A 158 -8.07 10.97 3.96
N GLY A 159 -7.08 10.58 4.75
CA GLY A 159 -5.68 10.50 4.37
C GLY A 159 -5.27 9.05 4.11
N LEU A 160 -4.17 8.86 3.40
CA LEU A 160 -3.63 7.55 3.03
C LEU A 160 -2.17 7.44 3.49
N LEU A 161 -1.80 6.28 4.04
CA LEU A 161 -0.43 5.96 4.42
C LEU A 161 -0.07 4.54 3.98
N GLY A 162 1.13 4.38 3.40
CA GLY A 162 1.70 3.08 3.07
C GLY A 162 3.21 3.18 2.84
N ALA A 163 3.83 2.15 2.27
CA ALA A 163 5.21 2.24 1.79
C ALA A 163 5.30 3.06 0.49
N ASP A 164 6.46 3.67 0.24
CA ASP A 164 6.67 4.57 -0.92
C ASP A 164 6.33 3.93 -2.26
N PHE A 165 6.81 2.72 -2.51
CA PHE A 165 6.57 2.00 -3.76
C PHE A 165 5.11 1.53 -3.93
N HIS A 166 4.33 1.45 -2.84
CA HIS A 166 2.91 1.10 -2.85
C HIS A 166 1.98 2.32 -2.99
N LEU A 167 2.50 3.54 -2.80
CA LEU A 167 1.69 4.74 -2.67
C LEU A 167 0.91 5.09 -3.94
N ALA A 168 1.48 4.85 -5.11
CA ALA A 168 0.82 5.08 -6.39
C ALA A 168 -0.47 4.24 -6.52
N ARG A 169 -0.39 2.94 -6.22
CA ARG A 169 -1.53 2.02 -6.21
C ARG A 169 -2.59 2.44 -5.20
N ILE A 170 -2.17 2.78 -3.97
CA ILE A 170 -3.07 3.23 -2.89
C ILE A 170 -3.87 4.46 -3.35
N ARG A 171 -3.22 5.43 -4.03
CA ARG A 171 -3.91 6.60 -4.58
C ARG A 171 -4.92 6.24 -5.67
N GLN A 172 -4.55 5.37 -6.60
CA GLN A 172 -5.46 4.92 -7.65
C GLN A 172 -6.68 4.20 -7.06
N LEU A 173 -6.48 3.30 -6.10
CA LEU A 173 -7.57 2.63 -5.41
C LEU A 173 -8.48 3.60 -4.68
N ALA A 174 -7.92 4.57 -3.96
CA ALA A 174 -8.70 5.62 -3.31
C ALA A 174 -9.63 6.31 -4.31
N GLU A 175 -9.12 6.68 -5.48
CA GLU A 175 -9.90 7.33 -6.53
C GLU A 175 -11.01 6.45 -7.10
N LEU A 176 -10.71 5.19 -7.39
CA LEU A 176 -11.69 4.21 -7.89
C LEU A 176 -12.83 3.99 -6.88
N PHE A 177 -12.53 4.07 -5.58
CA PHE A 177 -13.50 3.96 -4.50
C PHE A 177 -14.08 5.31 -4.04
N GLY A 178 -13.93 6.36 -4.86
CA GLY A 178 -14.56 7.66 -4.67
C GLY A 178 -13.94 8.50 -3.55
N VAL A 179 -12.74 8.19 -3.09
CA VAL A 179 -11.97 8.98 -2.13
C VAL A 179 -11.12 9.99 -2.90
N LYS A 180 -11.48 11.27 -2.76
CA LYS A 180 -10.69 12.38 -3.31
C LYS A 180 -9.80 12.93 -2.20
N THR A 181 -8.51 12.64 -2.26
CA THR A 181 -7.56 13.14 -1.27
C THR A 181 -6.23 13.51 -1.91
N ASN A 182 -5.67 14.64 -1.44
CA ASN A 182 -4.30 15.03 -1.73
C ASN A 182 -3.37 14.67 -0.56
N GLN A 183 -3.89 14.06 0.50
CA GLN A 183 -3.19 13.74 1.74
C GLN A 183 -2.79 12.27 1.73
N ALA A 184 -1.83 11.92 0.89
CA ALA A 184 -1.33 10.56 0.75
C ALA A 184 0.19 10.56 0.93
N PHE A 185 0.65 9.89 1.98
CA PHE A 185 2.04 9.93 2.45
C PHE A 185 2.65 8.53 2.37
N SER A 186 3.96 8.46 2.13
CA SER A 186 4.72 7.24 2.43
C SER A 186 5.35 7.31 3.82
N ALA A 187 5.54 6.16 4.45
CA ALA A 187 6.23 6.07 5.74
C ALA A 187 7.65 6.67 5.64
N GLU A 188 8.31 6.45 4.51
CA GLU A 188 9.62 6.99 4.18
C GLU A 188 9.62 8.52 4.11
N GLN A 189 8.58 9.15 3.54
CA GLN A 189 8.45 10.60 3.52
C GLN A 189 8.36 11.18 4.94
N ILE A 190 7.61 10.52 5.83
CA ILE A 190 7.49 10.95 7.23
C ILE A 190 8.84 10.86 7.95
N PHE A 191 9.57 9.76 7.80
CA PHE A 191 10.87 9.62 8.45
C PHE A 191 11.96 10.49 7.83
N ASN A 192 11.95 10.73 6.52
CA ASN A 192 12.86 11.69 5.90
C ASN A 192 12.62 13.10 6.46
N LEU A 193 11.36 13.51 6.65
CA LEU A 193 11.03 14.80 7.27
C LEU A 193 11.58 14.89 8.71
N ILE A 194 11.43 13.83 9.50
CA ILE A 194 11.98 13.78 10.87
C ILE A 194 13.50 13.88 10.83
N ALA A 195 14.15 13.08 9.99
CA ALA A 195 15.60 13.04 9.88
C ALA A 195 16.18 14.37 9.41
N ASP A 196 15.50 15.05 8.48
CA ASP A 196 15.90 16.39 8.01
C ASP A 196 15.78 17.44 9.10
N ARG A 197 14.71 17.42 9.89
CA ARG A 197 14.50 18.39 10.99
C ARG A 197 15.39 18.14 12.20
N ALA A 198 15.71 16.88 12.49
CA ALA A 198 16.56 16.49 13.60
C ALA A 198 18.06 16.51 13.24
N ASP A 199 18.41 16.76 11.98
CA ASP A 199 19.76 16.58 11.42
C ASP A 199 20.35 15.18 11.71
N ASP A 200 19.49 14.14 11.65
CA ASP A 200 19.86 12.76 11.96
C ASP A 200 20.38 12.04 10.70
N GLN A 201 21.69 12.16 10.46
CA GLN A 201 22.35 11.56 9.30
C GLN A 201 22.31 10.02 9.31
N GLU A 202 22.29 9.40 10.49
CA GLU A 202 22.20 7.94 10.65
C GLU A 202 20.82 7.45 10.19
N LEU A 203 19.75 8.12 10.62
CA LEU A 203 18.40 7.81 10.18
C LEU A 203 18.23 8.01 8.66
N LYS A 204 18.81 9.08 8.08
CA LYS A 204 18.81 9.27 6.62
C LYS A 204 19.48 8.12 5.88
N GLN A 205 20.64 7.66 6.35
CA GLN A 205 21.34 6.51 5.76
C GLN A 205 20.52 5.23 5.87
N LEU A 206 19.90 5.01 7.03
CA LEU A 206 19.04 3.84 7.24
C LEU A 206 17.82 3.84 6.31
N ILE A 207 17.15 4.99 6.14
CA ILE A 207 16.04 5.13 5.19
C ILE A 207 16.50 4.84 3.76
N ARG A 208 17.63 5.44 3.33
CA ARG A 208 18.18 5.23 1.98
C ARG A 208 18.51 3.78 1.70
N SER A 209 19.17 3.10 2.64
CA SER A 209 19.53 1.67 2.49
C SER A 209 18.31 0.75 2.37
N ARG A 210 17.13 1.17 2.84
CA ARG A 210 15.88 0.41 2.67
C ARG A 210 15.14 0.73 1.37
N ILE A 211 15.15 1.98 0.94
CA ILE A 211 14.56 2.39 -0.34
C ILE A 211 15.39 1.85 -1.51
N ASN A 212 16.70 1.67 -1.30
CA ASN A 212 17.64 1.36 -2.37
C ASN A 212 18.66 0.27 -1.93
N PRO A 213 18.26 -1.01 -1.82
CA PRO A 213 19.17 -2.09 -1.42
C PRO A 213 20.31 -2.35 -2.43
N ASN A 214 20.31 -1.67 -3.59
CA ASN A 214 21.29 -1.79 -4.67
C ASN A 214 22.14 -0.52 -4.85
N GLU A 215 22.50 0.20 -3.79
CA GLU A 215 23.48 1.31 -3.86
C GLU A 215 24.92 0.80 -4.11
N ASP A 216 25.11 0.11 -5.24
CA ASP A 216 26.30 0.23 -6.11
C ASP A 216 25.98 1.08 -7.36
N LEU A 217 24.87 1.84 -7.32
CA LEU A 217 24.56 2.90 -8.28
C LEU A 217 24.56 4.24 -7.56
N SER A 218 25.77 4.71 -7.30
CA SER A 218 26.05 6.08 -6.89
C SER A 218 25.56 7.09 -7.92
N ALA A 219 25.20 8.26 -7.42
CA ALA A 219 25.05 9.55 -8.10
C ALA A 219 23.65 9.86 -8.63
N GLY A 220 22.92 10.60 -7.80
CA GLY A 220 21.87 11.56 -8.13
C GLY A 220 21.51 11.73 -9.60
N GLU A 221 20.47 11.03 -10.02
CA GLU A 221 19.67 11.46 -11.16
C GLU A 221 18.20 11.48 -10.71
N LYS A 222 17.64 12.68 -10.68
CA LYS A 222 16.20 12.88 -10.76
C LYS A 222 15.72 12.03 -11.94
N ILE A 223 14.65 11.26 -11.75
CA ILE A 223 14.05 10.45 -12.80
C ILE A 223 13.59 11.39 -13.93
N ASP A 224 14.47 11.59 -14.90
CA ASP A 224 14.14 12.08 -16.23
C ASP A 224 13.63 10.86 -17.01
N TRP A 225 12.36 10.94 -17.42
CA TRP A 225 11.67 9.89 -18.15
C TRP A 225 12.39 9.51 -19.46
N GLN A 226 13.25 10.37 -19.99
CA GLN A 226 14.05 10.09 -21.19
C GLN A 226 15.23 9.13 -20.91
N VAL A 227 15.77 9.11 -19.69
CA VAL A 227 16.87 8.21 -19.28
C VAL A 227 16.36 6.76 -19.16
N PHE A 228 15.12 6.57 -18.73
CA PHE A 228 14.49 5.24 -18.66
C PHE A 228 14.31 4.59 -20.05
N GLN A 229 14.10 5.40 -21.11
CA GLN A 229 14.04 4.87 -22.48
C GLN A 229 15.43 4.50 -23.01
N ALA A 230 16.48 5.25 -22.68
CA ALA A 230 17.85 4.95 -23.08
C ALA A 230 18.40 3.67 -22.40
N LEU A 231 18.07 3.46 -21.12
CA LEU A 231 18.43 2.26 -20.37
C LEU A 231 17.78 0.98 -20.94
N SER A 232 16.55 1.08 -21.47
CA SER A 232 15.86 -0.07 -22.08
C SER A 232 16.55 -0.62 -23.35
N SER A 233 17.32 0.21 -24.06
CA SER A 233 18.11 -0.19 -25.23
C SER A 233 19.46 -0.81 -24.86
N GLU A 234 20.14 -0.32 -23.82
CA GLU A 234 21.38 -0.92 -23.31
C GLU A 234 21.12 -2.21 -22.49
N GLU A 235 19.98 -2.31 -21.80
CA GLU A 235 19.59 -3.51 -21.05
C GLU A 235 19.17 -4.67 -21.95
N LYS A 236 18.62 -4.40 -23.15
CA LYS A 236 18.41 -5.44 -24.17
C LYS A 236 19.72 -6.07 -24.63
N ALA A 237 20.81 -5.30 -24.67
CA ALA A 237 22.15 -5.82 -24.99
C ALA A 237 22.78 -6.58 -23.80
N ARG A 238 22.47 -6.19 -22.56
CA ARG A 238 22.94 -6.87 -21.34
C ARG A 238 22.16 -8.15 -21.00
N GLN A 239 20.86 -8.24 -21.26
CA GLN A 239 20.06 -9.44 -20.95
C GLN A 239 20.45 -10.67 -21.80
N GLN A 240 21.03 -10.46 -23.00
CA GLN A 240 21.59 -11.56 -23.80
C GLN A 240 22.95 -12.06 -23.30
N SER A 241 23.59 -11.34 -22.37
CA SER A 241 24.88 -11.75 -21.79
C SER A 241 24.86 -11.68 -20.26
N LYS A 242 24.61 -12.84 -19.65
CA LYS A 242 24.94 -13.24 -18.25
C LYS A 242 23.71 -13.54 -17.38
N SER A 243 23.36 -14.82 -17.37
CA SER A 243 22.92 -15.58 -16.19
C SER A 243 24.00 -15.59 -15.09
N ALA A 244 24.39 -14.43 -14.58
CA ALA A 244 25.22 -14.32 -13.39
C ALA A 244 24.30 -13.97 -12.22
N MET A 245 24.04 -14.97 -11.36
CA MET A 245 23.33 -14.79 -10.09
C MET A 245 23.93 -13.61 -9.33
N MET A 246 23.10 -12.60 -9.05
CA MET A 246 23.47 -11.47 -8.20
C MET A 246 23.50 -11.91 -6.73
N ALA A 247 24.32 -11.22 -5.94
CA ALA A 247 24.49 -11.52 -4.53
C ALA A 247 23.20 -11.20 -3.73
N PRO A 248 22.83 -12.03 -2.74
CA PRO A 248 21.65 -11.81 -1.92
C PRO A 248 21.75 -10.49 -1.13
N THR A 249 20.68 -9.69 -1.18
CA THR A 249 20.36 -8.54 -0.35
C THR A 249 20.48 -8.86 1.14
N HIS A 250 20.64 -7.82 1.96
CA HIS A 250 20.73 -7.95 3.42
C HIS A 250 19.49 -8.65 4.03
N PHE A 251 18.32 -8.49 3.43
CA PHE A 251 17.07 -9.18 3.81
C PHE A 251 17.13 -10.70 3.56
N GLU A 252 17.77 -11.15 2.48
CA GLU A 252 17.95 -12.57 2.15
C GLU A 252 18.85 -13.33 3.15
N LYS A 253 19.56 -12.62 4.04
CA LYS A 253 20.49 -13.24 5.00
C LYS A 253 19.90 -13.48 6.39
N GLN A 254 18.76 -12.90 6.78
CA GLN A 254 18.39 -12.84 8.20
C GLN A 254 17.09 -13.53 8.62
N LEU A 255 16.07 -13.73 7.76
CA LEU A 255 14.80 -14.34 8.19
C LEU A 255 14.09 -15.09 7.05
N GLY A 256 14.70 -16.18 6.56
CA GLY A 256 14.19 -16.89 5.39
C GLY A 256 14.36 -16.04 4.12
N LYS A 257 14.41 -16.69 2.97
CA LYS A 257 14.51 -15.95 1.71
C LYS A 257 13.13 -15.41 1.37
N GLU A 258 12.96 -14.10 1.51
CA GLU A 258 11.91 -13.39 0.79
C GLU A 258 12.20 -13.62 -0.71
N GLY A 259 11.48 -14.56 -1.33
CA GLY A 259 11.79 -15.06 -2.68
C GLY A 259 11.61 -14.04 -3.80
N ARG A 260 11.20 -12.80 -3.49
CA ARG A 260 11.03 -11.71 -4.45
C ARG A 260 11.78 -10.45 -4.03
N GLY A 261 12.65 -9.95 -4.90
CA GLY A 261 13.41 -8.72 -4.67
C GLY A 261 12.57 -7.44 -4.80
N ILE A 262 13.11 -6.30 -4.35
CA ILE A 262 12.43 -4.99 -4.43
C ILE A 262 12.04 -4.61 -5.87
N LYS A 263 12.90 -4.97 -6.85
CA LYS A 263 12.62 -4.73 -8.27
C LYS A 263 11.39 -5.51 -8.75
N GLU A 264 11.28 -6.77 -8.38
CA GLU A 264 10.12 -7.60 -8.72
C GLU A 264 8.85 -7.05 -8.08
N ARG A 265 8.92 -6.58 -6.83
CA ARG A 265 7.80 -5.88 -6.19
C ARG A 265 7.40 -4.61 -6.91
N MET A 266 8.36 -3.78 -7.31
CA MET A 266 8.06 -2.56 -8.08
C MET A 266 7.43 -2.89 -9.44
N LEU A 267 7.88 -3.96 -10.10
CA LEU A 267 7.26 -4.45 -11.33
C LEU A 267 5.82 -4.90 -11.06
N ASP A 268 5.60 -5.73 -10.03
CA ASP A 268 4.26 -6.18 -9.60
C ASP A 268 3.33 -4.99 -9.30
N GLU A 269 3.83 -3.93 -8.65
CA GLU A 269 3.06 -2.71 -8.38
C GLU A 269 2.69 -1.94 -9.65
N ASN A 270 3.61 -1.83 -10.61
CA ASN A 270 3.33 -1.21 -11.90
C ASN A 270 2.27 -2.00 -12.68
N TRP A 271 2.36 -3.34 -12.65
CA TRP A 271 1.39 -4.21 -13.28
C TRP A 271 0.02 -4.15 -12.62
N PHE A 272 -0.02 -4.10 -11.30
CA PHE A 272 -1.27 -3.91 -10.57
C PHE A 272 -1.91 -2.57 -10.94
N SER A 273 -1.12 -1.50 -10.97
CA SER A 273 -1.57 -0.16 -11.35
C SER A 273 -2.12 -0.13 -12.78
N TYR A 274 -1.49 -0.87 -13.70
CA TYR A 274 -2.00 -1.07 -15.06
C TYR A 274 -3.35 -1.80 -15.05
N GLY A 275 -3.47 -2.90 -14.31
CA GLY A 275 -4.71 -3.66 -14.19
C GLY A 275 -5.87 -2.82 -13.65
N LEU A 276 -5.61 -1.91 -12.72
CA LEU A 276 -6.61 -0.98 -12.21
C LEU A 276 -7.15 -0.01 -13.27
N VAL A 277 -6.32 0.43 -14.21
CA VAL A 277 -6.75 1.42 -15.22
C VAL A 277 -7.35 0.75 -16.45
N ASP A 278 -6.67 -0.25 -17.00
CA ASP A 278 -7.04 -0.80 -18.30
C ASP A 278 -7.98 -1.98 -18.24
N VAL A 279 -8.12 -2.59 -17.06
CA VAL A 279 -8.98 -3.74 -16.89
C VAL A 279 -9.98 -3.46 -15.77
N PRO A 280 -10.98 -2.56 -15.98
CA PRO A 280 -12.03 -2.32 -14.99
C PRO A 280 -12.70 -3.57 -14.45
N LYS A 281 -12.80 -4.60 -15.30
CA LYS A 281 -13.28 -5.96 -14.97
C LYS A 281 -12.54 -6.60 -13.78
N TYR A 282 -11.29 -6.24 -13.55
CA TYR A 282 -10.50 -6.76 -12.44
C TYR A 282 -11.01 -6.28 -11.07
N TRP A 283 -11.50 -5.04 -10.99
CA TRP A 283 -11.82 -4.40 -9.71
C TRP A 283 -13.28 -4.01 -9.54
N ILE A 284 -14.05 -3.82 -10.61
CA ILE A 284 -15.40 -3.25 -10.53
C ILE A 284 -16.36 -4.09 -9.68
N GLY A 285 -16.25 -5.42 -9.74
CA GLY A 285 -17.05 -6.30 -8.89
C GLY A 285 -16.83 -6.08 -7.39
N TYR A 286 -15.64 -5.57 -6.99
CA TYR A 286 -15.35 -5.26 -5.59
C TYR A 286 -16.09 -4.02 -5.08
N LEU A 287 -16.65 -3.19 -5.95
CA LEU A 287 -17.56 -2.12 -5.53
C LEU A 287 -18.82 -2.69 -4.85
N GLY A 288 -19.20 -3.93 -5.16
CA GLY A 288 -20.32 -4.61 -4.50
C GLY A 288 -20.13 -4.82 -2.99
N TYR A 289 -18.89 -4.72 -2.48
CA TYR A 289 -18.60 -4.78 -1.05
C TYR A 289 -18.90 -3.46 -0.31
N LEU A 290 -19.13 -2.34 -1.02
CA LEU A 290 -19.44 -1.07 -0.38
C LEU A 290 -20.82 -1.12 0.29
N THR A 291 -20.90 -0.69 1.55
CA THR A 291 -22.18 -0.64 2.29
C THR A 291 -22.95 0.64 2.02
N ASP A 292 -22.27 1.75 1.78
CA ASP A 292 -22.93 3.03 1.47
C ASP A 292 -23.43 3.07 0.02
N ASN A 293 -24.76 3.15 -0.14
CA ASN A 293 -25.41 3.19 -1.45
C ASN A 293 -25.09 4.48 -2.23
N ASN A 294 -24.93 5.62 -1.55
CA ASN A 294 -24.67 6.89 -2.21
C ASN A 294 -23.26 6.91 -2.82
N ARG A 295 -22.26 6.41 -2.09
CA ARG A 295 -20.88 6.22 -2.56
C ARG A 295 -20.87 5.28 -3.77
N LEU A 296 -21.48 4.10 -3.65
CA LEU A 296 -21.56 3.13 -4.73
C LEU A 296 -22.16 3.77 -6.00
N MET A 297 -23.34 4.37 -5.89
CA MET A 297 -24.02 4.96 -7.04
C MET A 297 -23.26 6.16 -7.61
N THR A 298 -22.55 6.94 -6.78
CA THR A 298 -21.71 8.04 -7.26
C THR A 298 -20.53 7.52 -8.09
N ILE A 299 -19.88 6.45 -7.64
CA ILE A 299 -18.79 5.80 -8.38
C ILE A 299 -19.31 5.26 -9.71
N LEU A 300 -20.41 4.49 -9.68
CA LEU A 300 -20.96 3.88 -10.90
C LEU A 300 -21.45 4.92 -11.91
N LYS A 301 -22.08 6.01 -11.47
CA LYS A 301 -22.45 7.14 -12.36
C LYS A 301 -21.22 7.80 -12.98
N THR A 302 -20.13 7.92 -12.22
CA THR A 302 -18.86 8.45 -12.73
C THR A 302 -18.30 7.54 -13.81
N ILE A 303 -18.26 6.22 -13.57
CA ILE A 303 -17.82 5.23 -14.56
C ILE A 303 -18.70 5.26 -15.80
N ASN A 304 -20.02 5.31 -15.65
CA ASN A 304 -20.95 5.38 -16.78
C ASN A 304 -20.76 6.63 -17.64
N THR A 305 -20.36 7.74 -17.00
CA THR A 305 -20.10 9.00 -17.71
C THR A 305 -18.78 8.94 -18.49
N SER A 306 -17.75 8.29 -17.95
CA SER A 306 -16.42 8.23 -18.59
C SER A 306 -16.24 7.06 -19.55
N SER A 307 -16.93 5.95 -19.28
CA SER A 307 -16.71 4.63 -19.91
C SER A 307 -17.99 3.76 -19.82
N PRO A 308 -19.11 4.17 -20.44
CA PRO A 308 -20.40 3.46 -20.34
C PRO A 308 -20.33 2.00 -20.79
N GLU A 309 -19.46 1.68 -21.75
CA GLU A 309 -19.19 0.31 -22.20
C GLU A 309 -18.71 -0.60 -21.07
N THR A 310 -18.01 -0.06 -20.07
CA THR A 310 -17.51 -0.83 -18.92
C THR A 310 -18.68 -1.44 -18.13
N LEU A 311 -19.70 -0.65 -17.80
CA LEU A 311 -20.87 -1.14 -17.06
C LEU A 311 -21.68 -2.13 -17.88
N LYS A 312 -21.86 -1.84 -19.17
CA LYS A 312 -22.57 -2.72 -20.09
C LYS A 312 -21.89 -4.09 -20.20
N GLU A 313 -20.56 -4.13 -20.25
CA GLU A 313 -19.79 -5.37 -20.34
C GLU A 313 -19.85 -6.21 -19.05
N VAL A 314 -20.02 -5.58 -17.89
CA VAL A 314 -20.22 -6.30 -16.62
C VAL A 314 -21.69 -6.58 -16.31
N GLY A 315 -22.60 -6.14 -17.17
CA GLY A 315 -24.04 -6.39 -17.05
C GLY A 315 -24.74 -5.53 -16.00
N ILE A 316 -24.16 -4.41 -15.60
CA ILE A 316 -24.73 -3.53 -14.57
C ILE A 316 -25.68 -2.51 -15.21
N ASP A 317 -26.92 -2.48 -14.72
CA ASP A 317 -27.95 -1.51 -15.09
C ASP A 317 -28.18 -0.51 -13.94
N LEU A 318 -27.97 0.78 -14.22
CA LEU A 318 -28.09 1.85 -13.22
C LEU A 318 -29.53 2.20 -12.86
N ASP A 319 -30.52 1.70 -13.61
CA ASP A 319 -31.94 1.88 -13.30
C ASP A 319 -32.43 0.89 -12.22
N GLN A 320 -31.62 -0.10 -11.87
CA GLN A 320 -31.90 -1.04 -10.79
C GLN A 320 -31.68 -0.42 -9.39
N THR A 321 -32.18 -1.11 -8.37
CA THR A 321 -31.92 -0.72 -6.97
C THR A 321 -30.43 -0.91 -6.61
N PRO A 322 -29.86 -0.08 -5.72
CA PRO A 322 -28.48 -0.25 -5.25
C PRO A 322 -28.21 -1.65 -4.70
N GLU A 323 -29.19 -2.25 -4.01
CA GLU A 323 -29.09 -3.60 -3.47
C GLU A 323 -28.96 -4.66 -4.57
N THR A 324 -29.74 -4.55 -5.65
CA THR A 324 -29.64 -5.43 -6.82
C THR A 324 -28.27 -5.30 -7.47
N ILE A 325 -27.83 -4.07 -7.72
CA ILE A 325 -26.52 -3.77 -8.33
C ILE A 325 -25.37 -4.36 -7.49
N LYS A 326 -25.44 -4.24 -6.15
CA LYS A 326 -24.44 -4.85 -5.26
C LYS A 326 -24.36 -6.36 -5.44
N GLN A 327 -25.50 -7.05 -5.49
CA GLN A 327 -25.52 -8.50 -5.68
C GLN A 327 -24.93 -8.90 -7.03
N GLU A 328 -25.23 -8.17 -8.09
CA GLU A 328 -24.67 -8.40 -9.43
C GLU A 328 -23.14 -8.19 -9.44
N LEU A 329 -22.65 -7.12 -8.82
CA LEU A 329 -21.21 -6.84 -8.69
C LEU A 329 -20.48 -7.92 -7.88
N LEU A 330 -21.07 -8.37 -6.77
CA LEU A 330 -20.50 -9.45 -5.94
C LEU A 330 -20.51 -10.79 -6.67
N LEU A 331 -21.56 -11.09 -7.42
CA LEU A 331 -21.62 -12.27 -8.27
C LEU A 331 -20.53 -12.21 -9.34
N TYR A 332 -20.39 -11.07 -10.00
CA TYR A 332 -19.34 -10.81 -10.98
C TYR A 332 -17.95 -11.03 -10.37
N ALA A 333 -17.67 -10.50 -9.18
CA ALA A 333 -16.39 -10.70 -8.49
C ALA A 333 -16.11 -12.18 -8.14
N LYS A 334 -17.14 -12.98 -7.87
CA LYS A 334 -17.03 -14.42 -7.56
C LYS A 334 -16.81 -15.25 -8.82
N GLU A 335 -17.62 -15.04 -9.85
CA GLU A 335 -17.63 -15.84 -11.08
C GLU A 335 -16.49 -15.49 -12.02
N LYS A 336 -16.15 -14.21 -12.10
CA LYS A 336 -15.08 -13.66 -12.94
C LYS A 336 -13.90 -13.28 -12.07
N ARG A 337 -13.47 -14.18 -11.17
CA ARG A 337 -12.12 -14.14 -10.57
C ARG A 337 -11.08 -14.22 -11.69
N THR A 338 -10.95 -13.11 -12.40
CA THR A 338 -9.76 -12.79 -13.14
C THR A 338 -8.73 -12.58 -12.05
N GLY A 339 -7.72 -13.43 -12.00
CA GLY A 339 -6.47 -12.99 -11.39
C GLY A 339 -6.04 -11.66 -12.03
N PRO A 340 -4.98 -11.01 -11.55
CA PRO A 340 -4.31 -10.03 -12.40
C PRO A 340 -4.18 -10.69 -13.78
N PRO A 341 -4.60 -10.02 -14.88
CA PRO A 341 -4.78 -10.71 -16.15
C PRO A 341 -3.49 -11.45 -16.49
N GLU A 342 -3.57 -12.66 -17.08
CA GLU A 342 -2.38 -13.41 -17.49
C GLU A 342 -1.61 -12.54 -18.48
N PHE A 343 -0.61 -11.82 -17.96
CA PHE A 343 0.22 -10.92 -18.71
C PHE A 343 1.60 -11.54 -18.81
N ASP A 344 2.14 -11.52 -20.03
CA ASP A 344 3.52 -11.84 -20.29
C ASP A 344 4.41 -10.82 -19.57
N PHE A 345 4.99 -11.24 -18.43
CA PHE A 345 5.88 -10.45 -17.59
C PHE A 345 7.11 -9.90 -18.34
N ALA A 346 7.39 -10.38 -19.56
CA ALA A 346 8.46 -9.88 -20.41
C ALA A 346 8.15 -8.55 -21.14
N ARG A 347 6.91 -8.05 -21.10
CA ARG A 347 6.54 -6.78 -21.76
C ARG A 347 6.89 -5.57 -20.91
N THR A 348 7.93 -4.83 -21.28
CA THR A 348 8.35 -3.58 -20.62
C THR A 348 7.68 -2.33 -21.18
N ASP A 349 6.82 -2.46 -22.19
CA ASP A 349 6.14 -1.37 -22.87
C ASP A 349 4.65 -1.29 -22.50
N TRP A 350 4.25 -0.11 -22.02
CA TRP A 350 2.83 0.20 -21.81
C TRP A 350 2.14 0.31 -23.18
N PRO A 351 0.98 -0.32 -23.40
CA PRO A 351 0.14 -0.04 -24.56
C PRO A 351 -0.16 1.46 -24.63
N ALA A 352 -0.05 2.08 -25.81
CA ALA A 352 -0.31 3.53 -25.97
C ALA A 352 -1.70 3.94 -25.43
N SER A 353 -2.69 3.06 -25.57
CA SER A 353 -4.05 3.24 -25.04
C SER A 353 -4.11 3.45 -23.53
N ALA A 354 -3.22 2.82 -22.77
CA ALA A 354 -3.13 2.91 -21.31
C ALA A 354 -2.67 4.30 -20.87
N ARG A 355 -1.59 4.77 -21.50
CA ARG A 355 -0.99 6.09 -21.25
C ARG A 355 -1.99 7.20 -21.58
N ASP A 356 -2.68 7.08 -22.70
CA ASP A 356 -3.66 8.07 -23.14
C ASP A 356 -4.87 8.14 -22.20
N LYS A 357 -5.34 7.01 -21.65
CA LYS A 357 -6.44 6.97 -20.67
C LYS A 357 -6.04 7.59 -19.34
N LEU A 358 -4.86 7.25 -18.80
CA LEU A 358 -4.34 7.88 -17.57
C LEU A 358 -4.18 9.38 -17.75
N GLN A 359 -3.59 9.81 -18.87
CA GLN A 359 -3.38 11.23 -19.17
C GLN A 359 -4.72 11.97 -19.25
N LYS A 360 -5.76 11.38 -19.87
CA LYS A 360 -7.12 11.95 -19.87
C LYS A 360 -7.76 12.02 -18.48
N ILE A 361 -7.56 11.02 -17.63
CA ILE A 361 -8.05 11.05 -16.24
C ILE A 361 -7.35 12.18 -15.45
N VAL A 362 -6.04 12.35 -15.65
CA VAL A 362 -5.24 13.42 -15.03
C VAL A 362 -5.61 14.80 -15.57
N ASP A 363 -5.80 14.94 -16.88
CA ASP A 363 -6.11 16.22 -17.52
C ASP A 363 -7.54 16.69 -17.24
N ASN A 364 -8.50 15.76 -17.16
CA ASN A 364 -9.86 16.06 -16.71
C ASN A 364 -9.92 16.58 -15.25
N ARG A 365 -8.86 16.41 -14.46
CA ARG A 365 -8.74 17.03 -13.12
C ARG A 365 -8.23 18.46 -13.19
N LYS A 366 -7.24 18.73 -14.05
CA LYS A 366 -6.68 20.07 -14.22
C LYS A 366 -7.73 21.05 -14.75
N SER A 367 -8.61 20.60 -15.66
CA SER A 367 -9.69 21.42 -16.22
C SER A 367 -10.85 21.69 -15.25
N LYS A 368 -10.97 20.93 -14.16
CA LYS A 368 -12.02 21.09 -13.14
C LYS A 368 -11.55 21.78 -11.85
N GLN A 369 -10.26 22.09 -11.73
CA GLN A 369 -9.68 22.87 -10.62
C GLN A 369 -9.52 24.36 -10.94
N SER A 370 -9.84 24.78 -12.17
CA SER A 370 -9.91 26.18 -12.57
C SER A 370 -11.35 26.71 -12.47
N PHE A 371 -11.89 26.79 -11.25
CA PHE A 371 -13.06 27.60 -10.89
C PHE A 371 -12.96 28.04 -9.43
#